data_AF-A0A920VGT5-F1
#
_entry.id   AF-A0A920VGT5-F1
#
_cell.length_a   1.000
_cell.length_b   1.000
_cell.length_c   1.000
_cell.angle_alpha   90.00
_cell.angle_beta   90.00
_cell.angle_gamma   90.00
#
_symmetry.space_group_name_H-M   'P 1'
#
loop_
_entity.id
_entity.type
_entity.pdbx_description
1 polymer ?
#
loop_
_entity_poly.entity_id
_entity_poly.type
_entity_poly.pdbx_seq_one_letter_code
_entity_poly.pdbx_strand_id
1 'polypeptide(L)' 'MVAKSLDQFGKIDILVNNAGSRPGKDRVLVLELEEEAFDEVQRVNVRGTYLVSKALPLTWSIEVVAAR' A
#
# COMPACT_ATOMS: atom_id res chain seq x y z
N MET A 1 3.29 -8.99 -9.19
CA MET A 1 2.05 -8.28 -9.55
C MET A 1 2.32 -7.28 -10.66
N VAL A 2 3.05 -6.19 -10.40
CA VAL A 2 3.35 -5.12 -11.38
C VAL A 2 3.89 -5.65 -12.72
N ALA A 3 4.94 -6.47 -12.71
CA ALA A 3 5.51 -7.04 -13.94
C ALA A 3 4.48 -7.82 -14.76
N LYS A 4 3.67 -8.68 -14.12
CA LYS A 4 2.62 -9.43 -14.82
C LYS A 4 1.55 -8.52 -15.44
N SER A 5 1.16 -7.45 -14.73
CA SER A 5 0.21 -6.45 -15.26
C SER A 5 0.81 -5.72 -16.47
N LEU A 6 2.09 -5.38 -16.43
CA LEU A 6 2.79 -4.75 -17.56
C LEU A 6 2.92 -5.71 -18.74
N ASP A 7 3.28 -6.98 -18.50
CA ASP A 7 3.38 -8.00 -19.55
C ASP A 7 2.04 -8.23 -20.26
N GLN A 8 0.93 -8.16 -19.51
CA GLN A 8 -0.40 -8.42 -20.05
C GLN A 8 -1.04 -7.20 -20.74
N PHE A 9 -0.87 -6.01 -20.17
CA PHE A 9 -1.60 -4.80 -20.61
C PHE A 9 -0.71 -3.73 -21.26
N GLY A 10 0.62 -3.90 -21.22
CA GLY A 10 1.61 -2.98 -21.79
C GLY A 10 1.79 -1.67 -21.02
N LYS A 11 0.83 -1.28 -20.17
CA LYS A 11 0.87 -0.06 -19.36
C LYS A 11 0.03 -0.16 -18.09
N ILE A 12 0.29 0.76 -17.15
CA ILE A 12 -0.53 1.00 -15.96
C ILE A 12 -0.82 2.50 -15.91
N ASP A 13 -2.07 2.88 -16.10
CA ASP A 13 -2.50 4.29 -16.08
C ASP A 13 -2.82 4.80 -14.66
N ILE A 14 -3.35 3.94 -13.80
CA ILE A 14 -3.81 4.31 -12.45
C ILE A 14 -3.31 3.28 -11.44
N LEU A 15 -2.73 3.76 -10.34
CA LEU A 15 -2.42 2.94 -9.17
C LEU A 15 -3.35 3.30 -8.01
N VAL A 16 -4.14 2.33 -7.55
CA VAL A 16 -4.96 2.50 -6.35
C VAL A 16 -4.32 1.74 -5.19
N ASN A 17 -3.78 2.47 -4.21
CA ASN A 17 -3.28 1.89 -2.97
C ASN A 17 -4.44 1.81 -1.97
N ASN A 18 -5.22 0.73 -2.08
CA ASN A 18 -6.39 0.46 -1.23
C ASN A 18 -6.11 -0.57 -0.11
N ALA A 19 -4.95 -1.23 -0.12
CA ALA A 19 -4.66 -2.25 0.88
C ALA A 19 -4.45 -1.61 2.27
N GLY A 20 -5.25 -2.06 3.24
CA GLY A 20 -5.12 -1.69 4.64
C GLY A 20 -5.04 -2.94 5.53
N SER A 21 -4.30 -2.82 6.63
CA SER A 21 -4.30 -3.81 7.70
C SER A 21 -5.73 -3.99 8.24
N ARG A 22 -6.04 -5.21 8.67
CA ARG A 22 -7.37 -5.50 9.21
C ARG A 22 -7.56 -4.74 10.52
N PRO A 23 -8.68 -4.02 10.70
CA PRO A 23 -8.95 -3.37 11.97
C PRO A 23 -9.06 -4.40 13.10
N GLY A 24 -8.40 -4.16 14.22
CA GLY A 24 -8.38 -5.09 15.34
C GLY A 24 -7.56 -4.56 16.51
N LYS A 25 -6.41 -5.19 16.76
CA LYS A 25 -5.52 -4.90 17.90
C LYS A 25 -4.99 -3.46 17.94
N ASP A 26 -5.04 -2.77 16.80
CA ASP A 26 -4.65 -1.38 16.63
C ASP A 26 -5.71 -0.38 17.14
N ARG A 27 -6.92 -0.83 17.49
CA ARG A 27 -8.04 0.01 17.96
C ARG A 27 -8.10 0.16 19.47
N VAL A 28 -6.98 0.51 20.07
CA VAL A 28 -6.83 0.77 21.51
C VAL A 28 -6.18 2.13 21.72
N LEU A 29 -6.10 2.58 22.98
CA LEU A 29 -5.33 3.78 23.30
C LEU A 29 -3.86 3.54 22.99
N VAL A 30 -3.12 4.59 22.62
CA VAL A 30 -1.68 4.47 22.30
C VAL A 30 -0.87 3.88 23.47
N LEU A 31 -1.30 4.10 24.72
CA LEU A 31 -0.66 3.51 25.91
C LEU A 31 -0.84 2.00 26.02
N GLU A 32 -1.83 1.43 25.32
CA GLU A 32 -2.19 0.01 25.33
C GLU A 32 -1.89 -0.64 23.97
N LEU A 33 -1.31 0.10 23.03
CA LEU A 33 -1.02 -0.37 21.69
C LEU A 33 0.24 -1.23 21.69
N GLU A 34 0.07 -2.52 21.42
CA GLU A 34 1.17 -3.44 21.20
C GLU A 34 2.01 -3.03 19.99
N GLU A 35 3.35 -3.12 20.11
CA GLU A 35 4.27 -2.74 19.05
C GLU A 35 4.02 -3.54 17.76
N GLU A 36 3.68 -4.83 17.87
CA GLU A 36 3.40 -5.66 16.70
C GLU A 36 2.13 -5.21 15.95
N ALA A 37 1.14 -4.65 16.66
CA ALA A 37 -0.06 -4.11 16.04
C ALA A 37 0.24 -2.80 15.30
N PHE A 38 1.09 -1.93 15.88
CA PHE A 38 1.59 -0.74 15.21
C PHE A 38 2.39 -1.10 13.95
N ASP A 39 3.32 -2.05 14.08
CA ASP A 39 4.15 -2.52 12.97
C ASP A 39 3.34 -3.15 11.84
N GLU A 40 2.27 -3.87 12.15
CA GLU A 40 1.33 -4.39 11.15
C GLU A 40 0.74 -3.27 10.30
N VAL A 41 0.21 -2.23 10.96
CA VAL A 41 -0.39 -1.06 10.28
C VAL A 41 0.65 -0.35 9.43
N GLN A 42 1.84 -0.09 9.99
CA GLN A 42 2.91 0.59 9.26
C GLN A 42 3.43 -0.23 8.08
N ARG A 43 3.56 -1.55 8.24
CA ARG A 43 4.02 -2.45 7.20
C ARG A 43 3.05 -2.52 6.03
N VAL A 44 1.75 -2.58 6.30
CA VAL A 44 0.73 -2.70 5.25
C VAL A 44 0.40 -1.34 4.64
N ASN A 45 -0.02 -0.38 5.45
CA ASN A 45 -0.66 0.85 4.97
C ASN A 45 0.38 1.85 4.46
N VAL A 46 1.55 1.93 5.09
CA VAL A 46 2.59 2.92 4.75
C VAL A 46 3.66 2.29 3.87
N ARG A 47 4.35 1.26 4.38
CA ARG A 47 5.45 0.62 3.65
C ARG A 47 4.95 -0.10 2.40
N GLY A 48 3.80 -0.78 2.47
CA GLY A 48 3.18 -1.42 1.31
C GLY A 48 2.92 -0.42 0.17
N THR A 49 2.27 0.70 0.48
CA THR A 49 2.02 1.81 -0.44
C THR A 49 3.32 2.33 -1.07
N TYR A 50 4.35 2.60 -0.25
CA TYR A 50 5.64 3.05 -0.76
C TYR A 50 6.29 2.04 -1.72
N LEU A 51 6.30 0.76 -1.35
CA LEU A 51 6.96 -0.28 -2.15
C LEU A 51 6.27 -0.50 -3.50
N VAL A 52 4.93 -0.49 -3.53
CA VAL A 52 4.19 -0.67 -4.79
C VAL A 52 4.38 0.55 -5.69
N SER A 53 4.31 1.77 -5.15
CA SER A 53 4.58 2.99 -5.91
C SER A 53 6.01 3.03 -6.46
N LYS A 54 7.00 2.59 -5.68
CA LYS A 54 8.40 2.51 -6.12
C LYS A 54 8.63 1.46 -7.21
N ALA A 55 7.83 0.40 -7.25
CA ALA A 55 7.96 -0.65 -8.25
C ALA A 55 7.44 -0.25 -9.64
N LEU A 56 6.77 0.90 -9.77
CA LEU A 56 6.27 1.39 -11.05
C LEU A 56 7.40 2.06 -11.87
N PRO A 57 7.38 1.92 -13.21
CA PRO A 57 8.34 2.60 -14.07
C PRO A 57 8.10 4.13 -14.11
N LEU A 58 9.18 4.93 -14.09
CA LEU A 58 9.16 6.40 -14.04
C LEU A 58 8.67 7.09 -15.32
N THR A 59 8.47 6.35 -16.42
CA THR A 59 8.13 6.89 -17.74
C THR A 59 6.63 7.14 -17.95
N TRP A 60 5.79 6.94 -16.93
CA TRP A 60 4.34 6.92 -17.08
C TRP A 60 3.66 7.89 -16.11
N SER A 61 2.59 8.56 -16.57
CA SER A 61 1.73 9.38 -15.72
C SER A 61 0.97 8.47 -14.77
N ILE A 62 1.34 8.50 -13.50
CA ILE A 62 0.73 7.66 -12.46
C ILE A 62 -0.01 8.59 -11.49
N GLU A 63 -1.32 8.42 -11.41
CA GLU A 63 -2.10 8.96 -10.31
C GLU A 63 -2.21 7.90 -9.22
N VAL A 64 -1.75 8.26 -8.02
CA VAL A 64 -1.88 7.44 -6.82
C VAL A 64 -3.14 7.89 -6.08
N VAL A 65 -4.16 7.03 -6.09
CA VAL A 65 -5.36 7.24 -5.27
C VAL A 65 -5.25 6.36 -4.04
N ALA A 66 -5.16 6.99 -2.87
CA ALA A 66 -5.36 6.30 -1.59
C ALA A 66 -6.87 6.22 -1.33
N ALA A 67 -7.42 5.01 -1.39
CA ALA A 67 -8.82 4.76 -1.06
C ALA A 67 -8.98 4.64 0.47
N ARG A 68 -10.08 5.21 0.99
CA ARG A 68 -10.40 5.31 2.42
C ARG A 68 -10.93 4.01 3.01
#